data_AF-A0A1H5XUA9-F1
#
_entry.id   AF-A0A1H5XUA9-F1
#
_cell.length_a   1.000
_cell.length_b   1.000
_cell.length_c   1.000
_cell.angle_alpha   90.00
_cell.angle_beta   90.00
_cell.angle_gamma   90.00
#
_symmetry.space_group_name_H-M   'P 1'
#
loop_
_entity.id
_entity.type
_entity.pdbx_description
1 polymer ?
#
loop_
_entity_poly.entity_id
_entity_poly.type
_entity_poly.pdbx_seq_one_letter_code
_entity_poly.pdbx_strand_id
1 'polypeptide(L)'
;MSKKSKKPPEDFTGTFSRIPHAVMDSQAFIGLSDRGKSLLFALIRQINGSNNGRLQLTNTWLSGHGWQSHSSNSKAITELIERELIVVSRLGGLNASCNRYAVTWLQISNFVGLDITPQSYKQGSWADCKLPKTVGRKPPQKQKNHPDKRDSTIPTTGTESQSTIPVYGTSKANFDQSTIPVYGNNVSIPYTPPKPGSKRIVGRSRKETIQ
;
A
#
# COMPACT_ATOMS: atom_id res chain seq x y z
N MET A 1 -21.44 -51.50 16.12
CA MET A 1 -20.48 -51.32 15.00
C MET A 1 -20.40 -49.84 14.66
N SER A 2 -19.29 -49.15 14.97
CA SER A 2 -19.12 -47.73 14.65
C SER A 2 -18.82 -47.56 13.16
N LYS A 3 -19.71 -46.90 12.42
CA LYS A 3 -19.49 -46.55 11.02
C LYS A 3 -18.36 -45.52 10.97
N LYS A 4 -17.16 -45.93 10.54
CA LYS A 4 -16.09 -44.98 10.20
C LYS A 4 -16.64 -44.03 9.14
N SER A 5 -16.81 -42.75 9.46
CA SER A 5 -17.19 -41.76 8.47
C SER A 5 -16.10 -41.71 7.41
N LYS A 6 -16.49 -41.83 6.13
CA LYS A 6 -15.56 -41.63 5.03
C LYS A 6 -15.09 -40.19 5.11
N LYS A 7 -13.78 -39.98 5.26
CA LYS A 7 -13.20 -38.65 5.17
C LYS A 7 -13.61 -38.07 3.81
N PRO A 8 -14.16 -36.84 3.77
CA PRO A 8 -14.45 -36.20 2.50
C PRO A 8 -13.16 -36.15 1.66
N PRO A 9 -13.27 -36.24 0.32
CA PRO A 9 -12.10 -36.28 -0.56
C PRO A 9 -11.22 -35.02 -0.45
N GLU A 10 -11.78 -33.92 0.06
CA GLU A 10 -11.11 -32.64 0.30
C GLU A 10 -10.60 -32.53 1.77
N ASP A 11 -9.89 -33.54 2.27
CA ASP A 11 -9.25 -33.47 3.60
C ASP A 11 -7.91 -32.73 3.50
N PHE A 12 -7.67 -31.77 4.39
CA PHE A 12 -6.45 -30.97 4.43
C PHE A 12 -5.72 -31.15 5.77
N THR A 13 -4.40 -31.26 5.71
CA THR A 13 -3.55 -31.34 6.91
C THR A 13 -3.12 -29.95 7.37
N GLY A 14 -3.69 -29.46 8.48
CA GLY A 14 -3.25 -28.24 9.14
C GLY A 14 -4.38 -27.36 9.66
N THR A 15 -4.04 -26.16 10.13
CA THR A 15 -5.02 -25.15 10.52
C THR A 15 -5.34 -24.23 9.36
N PHE A 16 -6.58 -23.75 9.30
CA PHE A 16 -7.04 -22.81 8.28
C PHE A 16 -7.90 -21.72 8.89
N SER A 17 -7.93 -20.60 8.19
CA SER A 17 -8.67 -19.41 8.54
C SER A 17 -10.06 -19.46 7.90
N ARG A 18 -11.12 -19.39 8.72
CA ARG A 18 -12.51 -19.51 8.25
C ARG A 18 -13.11 -18.15 7.94
N ILE A 19 -13.63 -17.99 6.72
CA ILE A 19 -14.42 -16.85 6.30
C ILE A 19 -15.80 -17.36 5.90
N PRO A 20 -16.88 -16.94 6.57
CA PRO A 20 -18.24 -17.30 6.16
C PRO A 20 -18.53 -16.77 4.75
N HIS A 21 -19.21 -17.58 3.93
CA HIS A 21 -19.67 -17.12 2.60
C HIS A 21 -20.53 -15.86 2.68
N ALA A 22 -21.40 -15.77 3.69
CA ALA A 22 -22.20 -14.57 3.94
C ALA A 22 -21.35 -13.28 4.07
N VAL A 23 -20.14 -13.36 4.64
CA VAL A 23 -19.20 -12.22 4.69
C VAL A 23 -18.65 -11.92 3.31
N MET A 24 -18.25 -12.94 2.55
CA MET A 24 -17.70 -12.77 1.20
C MET A 24 -18.73 -12.21 0.20
N ASP A 25 -19.99 -12.61 0.36
CA ASP A 25 -21.11 -12.16 -0.48
C ASP A 25 -21.69 -10.81 -0.03
N SER A 26 -21.21 -10.28 1.11
CA SER A 26 -21.66 -9.00 1.64
C SER A 26 -21.15 -7.81 0.83
N GLN A 27 -21.92 -6.73 0.84
CA GLN A 27 -21.52 -5.45 0.24
C GLN A 27 -20.22 -4.90 0.87
N ALA A 28 -20.01 -5.16 2.16
CA ALA A 28 -18.77 -4.79 2.85
C ALA A 28 -17.56 -5.41 2.17
N PHE A 29 -17.57 -6.73 1.92
CA PHE A 29 -16.44 -7.41 1.30
C PHE A 29 -16.34 -7.16 -0.21
N ILE A 30 -17.45 -7.22 -0.95
CA ILE A 30 -17.47 -7.01 -2.41
C ILE A 30 -16.94 -5.62 -2.75
N GLY A 31 -17.34 -4.61 -1.97
CA GLY A 31 -16.97 -3.22 -2.19
C GLY A 31 -15.51 -2.88 -1.84
N LEU A 32 -14.78 -3.74 -1.13
CA LEU A 32 -13.37 -3.49 -0.77
C LEU A 32 -12.47 -3.35 -2.02
N SER A 33 -11.44 -2.54 -1.87
CA SER A 33 -10.28 -2.52 -2.76
C SER A 33 -9.53 -3.86 -2.72
N ASP A 34 -8.80 -4.17 -3.80
CA ASP A 34 -8.01 -5.41 -3.90
C ASP A 34 -6.96 -5.49 -2.78
N ARG A 35 -6.41 -4.34 -2.37
CA ARG A 35 -5.47 -4.24 -1.26
C ARG A 35 -6.16 -4.48 0.08
N GLY A 36 -7.36 -3.94 0.30
CA GLY A 36 -8.20 -4.20 1.47
C GLY A 36 -8.50 -5.69 1.64
N LYS A 37 -8.94 -6.36 0.56
CA LYS A 37 -9.16 -7.82 0.54
C LYS A 37 -7.88 -8.59 0.88
N SER A 38 -6.77 -8.22 0.26
CA SER A 38 -5.46 -8.87 0.50
C SER A 38 -5.01 -8.70 1.96
N LEU A 39 -5.20 -7.51 2.54
CA LEU A 39 -4.83 -7.24 3.93
C LEU A 39 -5.74 -7.95 4.93
N LEU A 40 -7.02 -8.10 4.59
CA LEU A 40 -7.95 -8.90 5.37
C LEU A 40 -7.48 -10.35 5.47
N PHE A 41 -7.04 -10.96 4.37
CA PHE A 41 -6.46 -12.32 4.42
C PHE A 41 -5.22 -12.41 5.30
N ALA A 42 -4.35 -11.39 5.25
CA ALA A 42 -3.20 -11.29 6.14
C ALA A 42 -3.63 -11.28 7.62
N LEU A 43 -4.67 -10.53 7.94
CA LEU A 43 -5.21 -10.44 9.29
C LEU A 43 -5.78 -11.79 9.77
N ILE A 44 -6.63 -12.40 8.96
CA ILE A 44 -7.33 -13.64 9.32
C ILE A 44 -6.34 -14.81 9.46
N ARG A 45 -5.20 -14.78 8.75
CA ARG A 45 -4.11 -15.75 8.93
C ARG A 45 -3.60 -15.82 10.37
N GLN A 46 -3.73 -14.75 11.16
CA GLN A 46 -3.29 -14.74 12.56
C GLN A 46 -4.27 -15.45 13.50
N ILE A 47 -5.49 -15.76 13.06
CA ILE A 47 -6.55 -16.28 13.92
C ILE A 47 -6.24 -17.73 14.32
N ASN A 48 -6.22 -18.00 15.62
CA ASN A 48 -6.01 -19.33 16.20
C ASN A 48 -7.27 -19.90 16.89
N GLY A 49 -8.38 -19.16 16.87
CA GLY A 49 -9.66 -19.53 17.50
C GLY A 49 -9.90 -18.90 18.88
N SER A 50 -8.88 -18.36 19.54
CA SER A 50 -8.99 -17.75 20.88
C SER A 50 -8.39 -16.34 20.99
N ASN A 51 -7.82 -15.82 19.90
CA ASN A 51 -7.10 -14.54 19.87
C ASN A 51 -7.84 -13.42 19.11
N ASN A 52 -9.14 -13.58 18.81
CA ASN A 52 -9.90 -12.50 18.19
C ASN A 52 -9.91 -11.26 19.11
N GLY A 53 -9.57 -10.09 18.56
CA GLY A 53 -9.31 -8.87 19.34
C GLY A 53 -7.85 -8.64 19.73
N ARG A 54 -6.94 -9.54 19.39
CA ARG A 54 -5.49 -9.37 19.59
C ARG A 54 -4.70 -9.49 18.29
N LEU A 55 -5.36 -9.25 17.16
CA LEU A 55 -4.75 -9.31 15.84
C LEU A 55 -3.97 -8.02 15.57
N GLN A 56 -2.86 -8.11 14.85
CA GLN A 56 -1.97 -6.97 14.59
C GLN A 56 -1.83 -6.68 13.10
N LEU A 57 -1.77 -5.40 12.75
CA LEU A 57 -1.40 -4.94 11.40
C LEU A 57 -0.21 -3.98 11.50
N THR A 58 0.76 -4.34 12.34
CA THR A 58 1.99 -3.58 12.51
C THR A 58 2.82 -3.62 11.25
N ASN A 59 3.51 -2.52 10.96
CA ASN A 59 4.39 -2.40 9.81
C ASN A 59 5.50 -3.45 9.79
N THR A 60 6.02 -3.85 10.95
CA THR A 60 7.05 -4.89 11.09
C THR A 60 6.51 -6.28 10.77
N TRP A 61 5.31 -6.60 11.24
CA TRP A 61 4.65 -7.87 10.90
C TRP A 61 4.30 -7.91 9.41
N LEU A 62 3.70 -6.84 8.91
CA LEU A 62 3.31 -6.71 7.50
C LEU A 62 4.51 -6.79 6.55
N SER A 63 5.63 -6.12 6.86
CA SER A 63 6.83 -6.20 6.02
C SER A 63 7.41 -7.61 5.96
N GLY A 64 7.41 -8.34 7.09
CA GLY A 64 7.83 -9.73 7.17
C GLY A 64 7.00 -10.69 6.32
N HIS A 65 5.77 -10.29 5.97
CA HIS A 65 4.88 -11.05 5.11
C HIS A 65 4.69 -10.43 3.70
N GLY A 66 5.58 -9.53 3.27
CA GLY A 66 5.61 -9.01 1.90
C GLY A 66 4.81 -7.71 1.66
N TRP A 67 4.26 -7.09 2.70
CA TRP A 67 3.56 -5.81 2.61
C TRP A 67 4.47 -4.63 2.93
N GLN A 68 5.14 -4.07 1.91
CA GLN A 68 6.12 -2.99 2.08
C GLN A 68 5.52 -1.56 2.12
N SER A 69 4.40 -1.32 1.43
CA SER A 69 3.86 0.04 1.28
C SER A 69 3.03 0.48 2.50
N HIS A 70 3.66 1.20 3.43
CA HIS A 70 3.00 1.70 4.66
C HIS A 70 1.75 2.54 4.38
N SER A 71 1.85 3.54 3.50
CA SER A 71 0.73 4.44 3.19
C SER A 71 -0.46 3.71 2.57
N SER A 72 -0.20 2.71 1.71
CA SER A 72 -1.25 1.89 1.11
C SER A 72 -1.86 0.93 2.12
N ASN A 73 -1.05 0.38 3.03
CA ASN A 73 -1.54 -0.46 4.11
C ASN A 73 -2.44 0.34 5.05
N SER A 74 -2.04 1.55 5.47
CA SER A 74 -2.87 2.41 6.31
C SER A 74 -4.23 2.73 5.67
N LYS A 75 -4.25 3.06 4.37
CA LYS A 75 -5.51 3.27 3.63
C LYS A 75 -6.39 2.03 3.56
N ALA A 76 -5.79 0.85 3.40
CA ALA A 76 -6.53 -0.41 3.41
C ALA A 76 -7.07 -0.75 4.81
N ILE A 77 -6.34 -0.42 5.88
CA ILE A 77 -6.81 -0.58 7.27
C ILE A 77 -8.00 0.33 7.54
N THR A 78 -7.92 1.61 7.15
CA THR A 78 -9.04 2.55 7.34
C THR A 78 -10.27 2.08 6.58
N GLU A 79 -10.10 1.61 5.34
CA GLU A 79 -11.19 1.06 4.53
C GLU A 79 -11.86 -0.17 5.19
N LEU A 80 -11.08 -1.06 5.78
CA LEU A 80 -11.61 -2.24 6.49
C LEU A 80 -12.41 -1.85 7.75
N ILE A 81 -12.00 -0.79 8.45
CA ILE A 81 -12.69 -0.25 9.62
C ILE A 81 -13.98 0.45 9.20
N GLU A 82 -13.93 1.30 8.16
CA GLU A 82 -15.09 2.02 7.61
C GLU A 82 -16.20 1.08 7.14
N ARG A 83 -15.82 -0.09 6.60
CA ARG A 83 -16.75 -1.14 6.17
C ARG A 83 -17.15 -2.10 7.28
N GLU A 84 -16.71 -1.86 8.51
CA GLU A 84 -17.02 -2.63 9.71
C GLU A 84 -16.69 -4.14 9.59
N LEU A 85 -15.73 -4.50 8.74
CA LEU A 85 -15.21 -5.87 8.65
C LEU A 85 -14.21 -6.16 9.77
N ILE A 86 -13.51 -5.11 10.20
CA ILE A 86 -12.62 -5.12 11.36
C ILE A 86 -12.98 -3.97 12.29
N VAL A 87 -12.69 -4.15 13.57
CA VAL A 87 -12.83 -3.10 14.58
C VAL A 87 -11.54 -2.98 15.37
N VAL A 88 -11.20 -1.76 15.80
CA VAL A 88 -10.01 -1.49 16.61
C VAL A 88 -10.29 -1.89 18.05
N SER A 89 -9.78 -3.03 18.49
CA SER A 89 -10.02 -3.57 19.83
C SER A 89 -9.23 -2.87 20.92
N ARG A 90 -8.06 -2.34 20.58
CA ARG A 90 -7.22 -1.54 21.46
C ARG A 90 -6.47 -0.49 20.66
N LEU A 91 -6.50 0.75 21.12
CA LEU A 91 -5.67 1.82 20.57
C LEU A 91 -4.25 1.69 21.10
N GLY A 92 -3.30 1.72 20.19
CA GLY A 92 -1.89 1.87 20.49
C GLY A 92 -1.48 3.33 20.61
N GLY A 93 -0.23 3.57 20.97
CA GLY A 93 0.29 4.93 21.18
C GLY A 93 1.72 4.93 21.70
N LEU A 94 2.24 6.13 21.98
CA LEU A 94 3.55 6.29 22.61
C LEU A 94 3.52 5.61 23.99
N ASN A 95 4.44 4.68 24.25
CA ASN A 95 4.49 3.80 25.42
C ASN A 95 3.35 2.78 25.57
N ALA A 96 2.45 2.70 24.58
CA ALA A 96 1.46 1.64 24.49
C ALA A 96 1.84 0.63 23.39
N SER A 97 1.27 -0.57 23.47
CA SER A 97 1.46 -1.57 22.41
C SER A 97 0.91 -1.09 21.06
N CYS A 98 1.11 -1.83 20.00
CA CYS A 98 0.48 -1.53 18.71
C CYS A 98 -1.06 -1.57 18.80
N ASN A 99 -1.70 -0.95 17.80
CA ASN A 99 -3.14 -1.11 17.57
C ASN A 99 -3.47 -2.60 17.44
N ARG A 100 -4.51 -3.02 18.14
CA ARG A 100 -5.07 -4.36 18.02
C ARG A 100 -6.40 -4.29 17.28
N TYR A 101 -6.67 -5.33 16.53
CA TYR A 101 -7.86 -5.45 15.70
C TYR A 101 -8.62 -6.73 16.06
N ALA A 102 -9.94 -6.65 15.91
CA ALA A 102 -10.84 -7.79 15.93
C ALA A 102 -11.56 -7.88 14.60
N VAL A 103 -11.86 -9.10 14.20
CA VAL A 103 -12.75 -9.39 13.07
C VAL A 103 -14.19 -9.40 13.58
N THR A 104 -15.12 -8.87 12.80
CA THR A 104 -16.50 -8.61 13.27
C THR A 104 -17.45 -9.80 13.09
N TRP A 105 -17.13 -10.81 12.27
CA TRP A 105 -17.97 -12.03 12.17
C TRP A 105 -17.69 -13.08 13.25
N LEU A 106 -16.57 -12.97 13.97
CA LEU A 106 -16.21 -13.89 15.06
C LEU A 106 -16.43 -13.21 16.40
N GLN A 107 -16.89 -13.95 17.42
CA GLN A 107 -16.96 -13.39 18.77
C GLN A 107 -15.56 -13.16 19.37
N ILE A 108 -15.46 -12.19 20.28
CA ILE A 108 -14.27 -11.99 21.11
C ILE A 108 -14.44 -12.84 22.36
N SER A 109 -13.53 -13.79 22.58
CA SER A 109 -13.57 -14.70 23.73
C SER A 109 -13.13 -14.02 25.04
N ASN A 110 -12.18 -13.09 24.96
CA ASN A 110 -11.57 -12.46 26.12
C ASN A 110 -11.37 -10.96 25.88
N PHE A 111 -12.06 -10.15 26.68
CA PHE A 111 -12.01 -8.69 26.65
C PHE A 111 -10.96 -8.08 27.58
N VAL A 112 -10.23 -8.89 28.35
CA VAL A 112 -9.18 -8.40 29.26
C VAL A 112 -8.06 -7.73 28.47
N GLY A 113 -7.81 -6.46 28.80
CA GLY A 113 -6.79 -5.61 28.17
C GLY A 113 -7.16 -5.12 26.77
N LEU A 114 -8.45 -5.14 26.42
CA LEU A 114 -9.01 -4.47 25.26
C LEU A 114 -9.72 -3.18 25.72
N ASP A 115 -9.78 -2.19 24.84
CA ASP A 115 -10.48 -0.93 25.12
C ASP A 115 -11.98 -1.03 24.78
N ILE A 116 -12.37 -2.03 23.97
CA ILE A 116 -13.77 -2.34 23.64
C ILE A 116 -14.41 -3.16 24.76
N THR A 117 -15.66 -2.82 25.11
CA THR A 117 -16.51 -3.61 26.00
C THR A 117 -17.42 -4.58 25.23
N PRO A 118 -17.89 -5.67 25.86
CA PRO A 118 -18.85 -6.60 25.24
C PRO A 118 -20.11 -5.91 24.72
N GLN A 119 -20.55 -4.83 25.35
CA GLN A 119 -21.74 -4.05 24.94
C GLN A 119 -21.46 -3.17 23.70
N SER A 120 -20.23 -2.67 23.57
CA SER A 120 -19.82 -1.85 22.43
C SER A 120 -19.53 -2.70 21.19
N TYR A 121 -19.06 -3.94 21.39
CA TYR A 121 -18.75 -4.86 20.31
C TYR A 121 -20.02 -5.41 19.65
N LYS A 122 -20.22 -5.13 18.36
CA LYS A 122 -21.31 -5.69 17.56
C LYS A 122 -20.78 -6.77 16.62
N GLN A 123 -21.11 -8.03 16.92
CA GLN A 123 -20.84 -9.12 16.00
C GLN A 123 -21.73 -8.96 14.76
N GLY A 124 -21.15 -9.09 13.56
CA GLY A 124 -21.90 -9.04 12.31
C GLY A 124 -22.10 -7.64 11.72
N SER A 125 -21.45 -6.61 12.26
CA SER A 125 -21.58 -5.22 11.81
C SER A 125 -21.37 -5.02 10.29
N TRP A 126 -20.52 -5.83 9.68
CA TRP A 126 -20.31 -5.87 8.22
C TRP A 126 -21.59 -6.06 7.39
N ALA A 127 -22.65 -6.67 7.95
CA ALA A 127 -23.90 -6.90 7.25
C ALA A 127 -24.69 -5.59 6.99
N ASP A 128 -24.47 -4.57 7.82
CA ASP A 128 -25.18 -3.28 7.74
C ASP A 128 -24.49 -2.28 6.80
N CYS A 129 -23.36 -2.67 6.19
CA CYS A 129 -22.57 -1.78 5.34
C CYS A 129 -23.30 -1.41 4.03
N LYS A 130 -23.62 -0.12 3.87
CA LYS A 130 -24.25 0.45 2.67
C LYS A 130 -23.30 1.29 1.81
N LEU A 131 -21.99 1.18 2.03
CA LEU A 131 -21.00 1.97 1.33
C LEU A 131 -20.89 1.56 -0.16
N PRO A 132 -20.69 2.52 -1.08
CA PRO A 132 -20.43 2.20 -2.48
C PRO A 132 -19.10 1.44 -2.61
N LYS A 133 -18.89 0.79 -3.76
CA LYS A 133 -17.62 0.12 -4.06
C LYS A 133 -16.48 1.14 -4.09
N THR A 134 -15.35 0.80 -3.46
CA THR A 134 -14.16 1.63 -3.49
C THR A 134 -13.67 1.77 -4.93
N VAL A 135 -13.56 3.01 -5.40
CA VAL A 135 -13.16 3.29 -6.78
C VAL A 135 -11.72 2.85 -7.00
N GLY A 136 -11.54 1.90 -7.93
CA GLY A 136 -10.21 1.46 -8.34
C GLY A 136 -9.42 2.59 -9.00
N ARG A 137 -8.10 2.44 -9.07
CA ARG A 137 -7.27 3.37 -9.86
C ARG A 137 -7.78 3.34 -11.30
N LYS A 138 -8.10 4.51 -11.85
CA LYS A 138 -8.37 4.62 -13.29
C LYS A 138 -7.10 4.20 -14.04
N PRO A 139 -7.23 3.43 -15.13
CA PRO A 139 -6.07 3.09 -15.93
C PRO A 139 -5.41 4.39 -16.43
N PRO A 140 -4.07 4.43 -16.54
CA PRO A 140 -3.40 5.59 -17.11
C PRO A 140 -3.96 5.85 -18.50
N GLN A 141 -4.42 7.08 -18.74
CA GLN A 141 -4.90 7.46 -20.06
C GLN A 141 -3.71 7.44 -21.02
N LYS A 142 -3.80 6.61 -22.06
CA LYS A 142 -2.79 6.58 -23.12
C LYS A 142 -2.77 7.97 -23.76
N GLN A 143 -1.63 8.66 -23.66
CA GLN A 143 -1.43 9.91 -24.38
C GLN A 143 -1.59 9.61 -25.88
N LYS A 144 -2.46 10.37 -26.57
CA LYS A 144 -2.71 10.25 -28.01
C LYS A 144 -1.55 10.79 -28.87
N ASN A 145 -0.34 10.89 -28.31
CA ASN A 145 0.80 11.40 -29.03
C ASN A 145 1.25 10.34 -30.04
N HIS A 146 1.40 10.75 -31.31
CA HIS A 146 2.02 9.94 -32.35
C HIS A 146 3.42 9.50 -31.88
N PRO A 147 3.85 8.25 -32.12
CA PRO A 147 5.15 7.74 -31.64
C PRO A 147 6.35 8.64 -32.00
N ASP A 148 6.28 9.36 -33.12
CA ASP A 148 7.36 10.23 -33.61
C ASP A 148 7.62 11.49 -32.76
N LYS A 149 6.76 11.82 -31.79
CA LYS A 149 6.96 12.96 -30.88
C LYS A 149 7.60 12.60 -29.54
N ARG A 150 7.96 11.34 -29.31
CA ARG A 150 8.62 10.92 -28.06
C ARG A 150 10.05 11.44 -27.92
N ASP A 151 10.71 11.74 -29.04
CA ASP A 151 12.12 12.14 -29.08
C ASP A 151 12.32 13.66 -29.17
N SER A 152 11.28 14.47 -29.03
CA SER A 152 11.47 15.92 -28.94
C SER A 152 12.12 16.26 -27.60
N THR A 153 13.33 16.80 -27.63
CA THR A 153 14.09 17.33 -26.46
C THR A 153 13.41 18.52 -25.78
N ILE A 154 12.23 18.93 -26.22
CA ILE A 154 11.49 20.09 -25.74
C ILE A 154 10.40 19.60 -24.77
N PRO A 155 10.44 19.97 -23.47
CA PRO A 155 9.36 19.65 -22.56
C PRO A 155 8.06 20.33 -23.01
N THR A 156 6.97 19.56 -23.11
CA THR A 156 5.66 20.02 -23.60
C THR A 156 4.93 20.99 -22.65
N THR A 157 5.47 21.25 -21.46
CA THR A 157 4.84 22.10 -20.46
C THR A 157 5.91 22.96 -19.81
N GLY A 158 5.87 24.27 -20.08
CA GLY A 158 6.82 25.24 -19.55
C GLY A 158 7.08 26.47 -20.43
N THR A 159 6.60 26.52 -21.68
CA THR A 159 6.69 27.75 -22.47
C THR A 159 5.45 28.59 -22.20
N GLU A 160 5.58 29.54 -21.26
CA GLU A 160 4.72 30.71 -21.20
C GLU A 160 4.71 31.36 -22.60
N SER A 161 3.58 31.30 -23.29
CA SER A 161 3.38 32.05 -24.53
C SER A 161 3.32 33.53 -24.16
N GLN A 162 4.48 34.19 -24.12
CA GLN A 162 4.53 35.64 -23.95
C GLN A 162 3.81 36.29 -25.13
N SER A 163 2.68 36.93 -24.84
CA SER A 163 1.96 37.78 -25.78
C SER A 163 2.87 38.91 -26.26
N THR A 164 3.38 38.84 -27.49
CA THR A 164 4.31 39.82 -28.07
C THR A 164 3.62 41.10 -28.58
N ILE A 165 2.63 41.64 -27.87
CA ILE A 165 2.03 42.91 -28.31
C ILE A 165 1.85 43.86 -27.11
N PRO A 166 2.78 44.82 -26.89
CA PRO A 166 2.45 46.01 -26.13
C PRO A 166 1.58 46.94 -26.98
N VAL A 167 0.54 47.51 -26.37
CA VAL A 167 -0.52 48.26 -27.07
C VAL A 167 -0.06 49.63 -27.59
N TYR A 168 1.03 50.24 -27.10
CA TYR A 168 1.59 51.47 -27.69
C TYR A 168 3.06 51.69 -27.30
N GLY A 169 3.89 52.13 -28.26
CA GLY A 169 5.14 52.87 -28.02
C GLY A 169 6.44 52.13 -28.29
N THR A 170 7.21 52.61 -29.27
CA THR A 170 8.59 52.19 -29.54
C THR A 170 9.52 52.72 -28.45
N SER A 171 9.93 51.86 -27.51
CA SER A 171 11.14 52.08 -26.73
C SER A 171 12.06 50.87 -26.89
N LYS A 172 13.30 51.10 -27.32
CA LYS A 172 14.32 50.06 -27.35
C LYS A 172 14.66 49.72 -25.90
N ALA A 173 14.22 48.57 -25.41
CA ALA A 173 14.75 47.98 -24.19
C ALA A 173 15.92 47.06 -24.56
N ASN A 174 17.15 47.55 -24.34
CA ASN A 174 18.32 46.69 -24.30
C ASN A 174 18.25 45.86 -23.01
N PHE A 175 17.95 44.58 -23.14
CA PHE A 175 18.18 43.60 -22.06
C PHE A 175 19.49 42.89 -22.33
N ASP A 176 20.60 43.59 -22.08
CA ASP A 176 21.87 42.91 -21.84
C ASP A 176 21.77 42.22 -20.47
N GLN A 177 22.22 40.96 -20.43
CA GLN A 177 22.31 40.07 -19.27
C GLN A 177 21.10 39.16 -19.02
N SER A 178 21.07 38.05 -19.73
CA SER A 178 20.42 36.83 -19.25
C SER A 178 21.11 36.36 -17.96
N THR A 179 20.41 36.39 -16.83
CA THR A 179 20.82 35.66 -15.61
C THR A 179 20.64 34.17 -15.85
N ILE A 180 21.58 33.56 -16.59
CA ILE A 180 21.71 32.11 -16.71
C ILE A 180 22.65 31.67 -15.57
N PRO A 181 22.21 30.83 -14.62
CA PRO A 181 23.14 30.21 -13.70
C PRO A 181 24.13 29.32 -14.48
N VAL A 182 25.42 29.52 -14.24
CA VAL A 182 26.51 28.73 -14.83
C VAL A 182 26.53 27.36 -14.15
N TYR A 183 25.65 26.43 -14.52
CA TYR A 183 25.87 25.01 -14.20
C TYR A 183 25.11 24.04 -15.10
N GLY A 184 25.89 23.13 -15.70
CA GLY A 184 25.40 21.80 -16.09
C GLY A 184 25.49 21.46 -17.57
N ASN A 185 26.69 21.44 -18.15
CA ASN A 185 26.91 20.67 -19.39
C ASN A 185 26.60 19.20 -19.10
N ASN A 186 25.51 18.69 -19.66
CA ASN A 186 25.26 17.25 -19.72
C ASN A 186 26.23 16.63 -20.72
N VAL A 187 27.44 16.29 -20.27
CA VAL A 187 28.38 15.48 -21.05
C VAL A 187 27.76 14.09 -21.20
N SER A 188 27.30 13.76 -22.40
CA SER A 188 26.99 12.38 -22.77
C SER A 188 28.32 11.63 -22.92
N ILE A 189 28.64 10.78 -21.95
CA ILE A 189 29.81 9.91 -22.04
C ILE A 189 29.40 8.70 -22.91
N PRO A 190 30.00 8.48 -24.09
CA PRO A 190 29.71 7.29 -24.88
C PRO A 190 30.17 6.04 -24.13
N TYR A 191 29.28 5.04 -24.04
CA TYR A 191 29.58 3.76 -23.40
C TYR A 191 30.70 3.05 -24.15
N THR A 192 31.84 2.87 -23.49
CA THR A 192 32.92 2.00 -23.96
C THR A 192 32.82 0.66 -23.23
N PRO A 193 32.57 -0.46 -23.93
CA PRO A 193 32.52 -1.76 -23.29
C PRO A 193 33.90 -2.13 -22.72
N PRO A 194 33.95 -2.78 -21.54
CA PRO A 194 35.21 -3.20 -20.94
C PRO A 194 35.92 -4.24 -21.82
N LYS A 195 37.25 -4.10 -21.96
CA LYS A 195 38.09 -5.05 -22.71
C LYS A 195 37.94 -6.46 -22.12
N PRO A 196 37.75 -7.51 -22.95
CA PRO A 196 37.62 -8.87 -22.46
C PRO A 196 38.93 -9.30 -21.78
N GLY A 197 38.86 -9.65 -20.49
CA GLY A 197 39.98 -10.22 -19.74
C GLY A 197 40.26 -9.63 -18.35
N SER A 198 39.64 -8.50 -17.94
CA SER A 198 39.82 -7.98 -16.58
C SER A 198 38.73 -8.49 -15.62
N LYS A 199 39.12 -9.33 -14.65
CA LYS A 199 38.24 -9.76 -13.56
C LYS A 199 37.97 -8.59 -12.62
N ARG A 200 36.70 -8.39 -12.25
CA ARG A 200 36.24 -7.44 -11.23
C ARG A 200 36.76 -7.89 -9.85
N ILE A 201 37.63 -7.11 -9.22
CA ILE A 201 37.97 -7.31 -7.80
C ILE A 201 36.91 -6.60 -6.97
N VAL A 202 36.06 -7.37 -6.28
CA VAL A 202 35.03 -6.84 -5.37
C VAL A 202 35.32 -7.40 -3.97
N GLY A 203 35.51 -6.50 -3.00
CA GLY A 203 35.60 -6.84 -1.59
C GLY A 203 36.95 -6.50 -0.95
N ARG A 204 37.07 -5.31 -0.35
CA ARG A 204 38.01 -5.09 0.76
C ARG A 204 37.22 -4.55 1.94
N SER A 205 37.03 -5.40 2.94
CA SER A 205 36.42 -5.03 4.23
C SER A 205 37.38 -4.10 4.97
N ARG A 206 36.89 -2.91 5.36
CA ARG A 206 37.63 -1.96 6.18
C ARG A 206 37.52 -2.42 7.64
N LYS A 207 38.61 -2.92 8.21
CA LYS A 207 38.80 -2.97 9.67
C LYS A 207 39.54 -1.68 10.04
N GLU A 208 38.86 -0.77 10.73
CA GLU A 208 39.50 0.36 11.40
C GLU A 208 39.81 -0.07 12.85
N THR A 209 41.10 -0.05 13.20
CA THR A 209 41.59 -0.16 14.57
C THR A 209 41.88 1.24 15.06
N ILE A 210 41.19 1.66 16.12
CA ILE A 210 41.42 2.90 16.85
C ILE A 210 42.59 2.65 17.82
N GLN A 211 43.62 3.50 17.75
CA GLN A 211 44.53 3.78 18.88
C GLN A 211 44.28 5.22 19.31
#